data_AF-A0A7J3WPN2-F1
#
_entry.id   AF-A0A7J3WPN2-F1
#
_cell.length_a   1.000
_cell.length_b   1.000
_cell.length_c   1.000
_cell.angle_alpha   90.00
_cell.angle_beta   90.00
_cell.angle_gamma   90.00
#
_symmetry.space_group_name_H-M   'P 1'
#
loop_
_entity.id
_entity.type
_entity.pdbx_description
1 polymer ?
#
loop_
_entity_poly.entity_id
_entity_poly.type
_entity_poly.pdbx_seq_one_letter_code
_entity_poly.pdbx_strand_id
1 'polypeptide(L)'
;MSTLRCDKCSGYYCFAGNWDESKAPENCPMLLYPEIFACARDRSLEEKVRELNVPAAMVEKEGFAKIDGKNAPCYPRIREIVEFAKKTGRTHIGIAFCKSSSAEAKMIGDIFDSFGLDVDAVLCKCGGISKNEVGIPEEYKVRGAGAFEASCNPVT
;
A
#
# COMPACT_ATOMS: atom_id res chain seq x y z
N MET A 1 14.21 14.63 -18.96
CA MET A 1 13.20 14.66 -17.88
C MET A 1 13.91 14.73 -16.54
N SER A 2 13.56 15.69 -15.70
CA SER A 2 14.09 15.78 -14.33
C SER A 2 13.62 14.56 -13.53
N THR A 3 14.54 13.86 -12.86
CA THR A 3 14.19 12.67 -12.06
C THR A 3 13.62 13.11 -10.70
N LEU A 4 12.39 12.70 -10.39
CA LEU A 4 11.74 13.00 -9.12
C LEU A 4 12.34 12.14 -8.00
N ARG A 5 12.91 12.76 -6.96
CA ARG A 5 13.63 12.08 -5.86
C ARG A 5 13.33 12.69 -4.49
N CYS A 6 12.08 12.61 -4.04
CA CYS A 6 11.71 13.07 -2.69
C CYS A 6 12.48 12.33 -1.58
N ASP A 7 12.96 11.11 -1.84
CA ASP A 7 13.83 10.33 -0.94
C ASP A 7 15.20 11.00 -0.69
N LYS A 8 15.58 11.97 -1.52
CA LYS A 8 16.79 12.79 -1.38
C LYS A 8 16.49 14.23 -0.96
N CYS A 9 15.24 14.54 -0.60
CA CYS A 9 14.88 15.86 -0.11
C CYS A 9 15.53 16.08 1.27
N SER A 10 16.34 17.13 1.39
CA SER A 10 17.08 17.44 2.62
C SER A 10 16.22 18.09 3.71
N GLY A 11 15.11 18.74 3.35
CA GLY A 11 14.38 19.61 4.26
C GLY A 11 12.91 19.27 4.49
N TYR A 12 12.32 18.36 3.70
CA TYR A 12 10.88 18.04 3.77
C TYR A 12 10.00 19.29 3.91
N TYR A 13 10.27 20.31 3.09
CA TYR A 13 9.67 21.65 3.20
C TYR A 13 8.13 21.65 3.09
N CYS A 14 7.55 20.59 2.51
CA CYS A 14 6.10 20.39 2.45
C CYS A 14 5.47 19.97 3.80
N PHE A 15 6.25 19.45 4.75
CA PHE A 15 5.76 18.95 6.04
C PHE A 15 5.68 20.04 7.12
N ALA A 16 6.59 21.01 7.07
CA ALA A 16 6.80 21.99 8.15
C ALA A 16 5.73 23.09 8.25
N GLY A 17 4.66 23.03 7.45
CA GLY A 17 3.54 23.99 7.49
C GLY A 17 3.91 25.42 7.03
N ASN A 18 5.14 25.63 6.57
CA ASN A 18 5.70 26.91 6.14
C ASN A 18 6.25 26.82 4.71
N TRP A 19 5.47 26.19 3.81
CA TRP A 19 5.84 25.99 2.41
C TRP A 19 6.37 27.28 1.78
N ASP A 20 7.58 27.19 1.22
CA ASP A 20 8.26 28.27 0.55
C ASP A 20 8.96 27.68 -0.68
N GLU A 21 8.44 28.01 -1.85
CA GLU A 21 8.94 27.51 -3.14
C GLU A 21 10.42 27.82 -3.35
N SER A 22 10.91 28.95 -2.81
CA SER A 22 12.32 29.35 -2.93
C SER A 22 13.28 28.45 -2.14
N LYS A 23 12.76 27.73 -1.14
CA LYS A 23 13.54 26.79 -0.32
C LYS A 23 13.49 25.36 -0.85
N ALA A 24 12.49 25.05 -1.68
CA ALA A 24 12.35 23.71 -2.23
C ALA A 24 13.46 23.41 -3.25
N PRO A 25 13.96 22.17 -3.32
CA PRO A 25 14.98 21.81 -4.31
C PRO A 25 14.41 21.89 -5.72
N GLU A 26 15.25 22.16 -6.73
CA GLU A 26 14.84 22.30 -8.13
C GLU A 26 14.09 21.07 -8.68
N ASN A 27 14.37 19.88 -8.14
CA ASN A 27 13.70 18.64 -8.52
C ASN A 27 12.43 18.33 -7.69
N CYS A 28 11.91 19.30 -6.94
CA CYS A 28 10.68 19.15 -6.17
C CYS A 28 9.48 18.93 -7.10
N PRO A 29 8.68 17.85 -6.93
CA PRO A 29 7.49 17.63 -7.74
C PRO A 29 6.48 18.80 -7.69
N MET A 30 6.35 19.46 -6.54
CA MET A 30 5.43 20.59 -6.35
C MET A 30 5.82 21.83 -7.16
N LEU A 31 7.12 22.01 -7.45
CA LEU A 31 7.62 23.10 -8.32
C LEU A 31 7.55 22.74 -9.81
N LEU A 32 7.87 21.48 -10.14
CA LEU A 32 7.91 21.02 -11.53
C LEU A 32 6.51 20.83 -12.14
N TYR A 33 5.52 20.51 -11.31
CA TYR A 33 4.16 20.19 -11.73
C TYR A 33 3.09 20.90 -10.88
N PRO A 34 3.12 22.24 -10.77
CA PRO A 34 2.24 22.99 -9.87
C PRO A 34 0.75 22.74 -10.15
N GLU A 35 0.37 22.63 -11.43
CA GLU A 35 -1.02 22.36 -11.83
C GLU A 35 -1.52 20.98 -11.37
N ILE A 36 -0.66 19.96 -11.35
CA ILE A 36 -1.02 18.62 -10.86
C ILE A 36 -1.30 18.68 -9.37
N PHE A 37 -0.47 19.39 -8.60
CA PHE A 37 -0.64 19.52 -7.15
C PHE A 37 -1.80 20.44 -6.77
N ALA A 38 -2.09 21.48 -7.56
CA ALA A 38 -3.30 22.29 -7.40
C ALA A 38 -4.55 21.43 -7.60
N CYS A 39 -4.63 20.67 -8.70
CA CYS A 39 -5.71 19.73 -8.95
C CYS A 39 -5.83 18.67 -7.85
N ALA A 40 -4.72 18.07 -7.41
CA ALA A 40 -4.72 17.08 -6.34
C ALA A 40 -5.21 17.65 -5.00
N ARG A 41 -4.85 18.91 -4.70
CA ARG A 41 -5.32 19.62 -3.50
C ARG A 41 -6.83 19.78 -3.53
N ASP A 42 -7.40 20.25 -4.63
CA ASP A 42 -8.85 20.42 -4.76
C ASP A 42 -9.58 19.08 -4.62
N ARG A 43 -9.05 18.04 -5.29
CA ARG A 43 -9.58 16.66 -5.16
C ARG A 43 -9.52 16.12 -3.73
N SER A 44 -8.51 16.51 -2.95
CA SER A 44 -8.37 16.06 -1.55
C SER A 44 -9.45 16.61 -0.63
N LEU A 45 -10.11 17.71 -1.04
CA LEU A 45 -11.22 18.33 -0.31
C LEU A 45 -12.59 17.73 -0.68
N GLU A 46 -12.66 16.94 -1.76
CA GLU A 46 -13.89 16.23 -2.15
C GLU A 46 -14.32 15.26 -1.04
N GLU A 47 -15.63 15.19 -0.80
CA GLU A 47 -16.23 14.37 0.25
C GLU A 47 -15.77 12.90 0.20
N LYS A 48 -15.91 12.26 -0.96
CA LYS A 48 -15.48 10.86 -1.17
C LYS A 48 -14.00 10.59 -0.83
N VAL A 49 -13.14 11.60 -0.94
CA VAL A 49 -11.71 11.47 -0.61
C VAL A 49 -11.51 11.70 0.88
N ARG A 50 -12.23 12.65 1.47
CA ARG A 50 -12.23 12.91 2.91
C ARG A 50 -12.81 11.75 3.73
N GLU A 51 -13.78 11.02 3.19
CA GLU A 51 -14.31 9.76 3.75
C GLU A 51 -13.22 8.69 3.96
N LEU A 52 -12.09 8.79 3.24
CA LEU A 52 -10.93 7.93 3.40
C LEU A 52 -9.84 8.61 4.22
N ASN A 53 -9.44 9.82 3.84
CA ASN A 53 -8.27 10.46 4.42
C ASN A 53 -8.47 10.86 5.88
N VAL A 54 -9.68 11.26 6.29
CA VAL A 54 -9.94 11.65 7.68
C VAL A 54 -9.86 10.44 8.62
N PRO A 55 -10.56 9.32 8.36
CA PRO A 55 -10.36 8.09 9.14
C PRO A 55 -8.92 7.60 9.15
N ALA A 56 -8.18 7.69 8.04
CA ALA A 56 -6.78 7.29 7.98
C ALA A 56 -5.91 8.11 8.94
N ALA A 57 -6.06 9.44 8.97
CA ALA A 57 -5.34 10.31 9.90
C ALA A 57 -5.72 10.06 11.37
N MET A 58 -6.98 9.71 11.64
CA MET A 58 -7.42 9.31 12.98
C MET A 58 -6.74 8.01 13.42
N VAL A 59 -6.69 6.99 12.55
CA VAL A 59 -5.98 5.73 12.81
C VAL A 59 -4.49 5.96 13.03
N GLU A 60 -3.86 6.81 12.22
CA GLU A 60 -2.46 7.20 12.44
C GLU A 60 -2.27 7.75 13.85
N LYS A 61 -3.11 8.71 14.27
CA LYS A 61 -3.00 9.31 15.60
C LYS A 61 -3.19 8.29 16.73
N GLU A 62 -4.14 7.38 16.58
CA GLU A 62 -4.47 6.31 17.54
C GLU A 62 -3.39 5.22 17.59
N GLY A 63 -2.70 4.99 16.47
CA GLY A 63 -1.56 4.08 16.37
C GLY A 63 -0.28 4.58 17.02
N PHE A 64 -0.29 5.78 17.63
CA PHE A 64 0.83 6.31 18.40
C PHE A 64 0.48 6.49 19.87
N ALA A 65 1.40 6.08 20.73
CA ALA A 65 1.33 6.28 22.19
C ALA A 65 2.61 6.95 22.71
N LYS A 66 2.55 7.43 23.97
CA LYS A 66 3.75 7.85 24.70
C LYS A 66 4.45 6.63 25.26
N ILE A 67 5.59 6.26 24.66
CA ILE A 67 6.48 5.20 25.14
C ILE A 67 7.80 5.87 25.51
N ASP A 68 8.23 5.73 26.77
CA ASP A 68 9.43 6.39 27.30
C ASP A 68 9.47 7.91 27.05
N GLY A 69 8.32 8.57 27.23
CA GLY A 69 8.15 10.02 27.03
C GLY A 69 8.12 10.49 25.57
N LYS A 70 8.33 9.59 24.60
CA LYS A 70 8.33 9.89 23.16
C LYS A 70 7.06 9.38 22.50
N ASN A 71 6.61 10.06 21.45
CA ASN A 71 5.54 9.51 20.61
C ASN A 71 6.15 8.36 19.79
N ALA A 72 5.61 7.16 19.94
CA ALA A 72 6.08 5.97 19.25
C ALA A 72 4.89 5.16 18.71
N PRO A 73 5.05 4.49 17.56
CA PRO A 73 4.02 3.59 17.06
C PRO A 73 3.76 2.47 18.08
N CYS A 74 2.48 2.24 18.38
CA CYS A 74 2.02 1.17 19.26
C CYS A 74 1.13 0.15 18.54
N TYR A 75 0.68 0.45 17.32
CA TYR A 75 -0.06 -0.50 16.48
C TYR A 75 0.86 -1.14 15.43
N PRO A 76 0.76 -2.47 15.20
CA PRO A 76 1.28 -3.06 13.99
C PRO A 76 0.42 -2.64 12.79
N ARG A 77 1.01 -2.59 11.59
CA ARG A 77 0.31 -2.18 10.35
C ARG A 77 -0.97 -2.97 10.08
N ILE A 78 -0.99 -4.27 10.39
CA ILE A 78 -2.18 -5.13 10.26
C ILE A 78 -3.33 -4.63 11.16
N ARG A 79 -3.02 -4.12 12.36
CA ARG A 79 -4.03 -3.53 13.24
C ARG A 79 -4.56 -2.21 12.71
N GLU A 80 -3.69 -1.36 12.15
CA GLU A 80 -4.12 -0.10 11.52
C GLU A 80 -5.10 -0.35 10.37
N ILE A 81 -4.89 -1.40 9.56
CA ILE A 81 -5.83 -1.80 8.50
C ILE A 81 -7.22 -2.12 9.06
N VAL A 82 -7.27 -2.88 10.17
CA VAL A 82 -8.53 -3.22 10.84
C VAL A 82 -9.24 -1.98 11.38
N GLU A 83 -8.53 -1.09 12.07
CA GLU A 83 -9.13 0.14 12.61
C GLU A 83 -9.62 1.07 11.48
N PHE A 84 -8.88 1.12 10.37
CA PHE A 84 -9.29 1.87 9.18
C PHE A 84 -10.56 1.30 8.55
N ALA A 85 -10.66 -0.03 8.40
CA ALA A 85 -11.85 -0.69 7.90
C ALA A 85 -13.08 -0.35 8.77
N LYS A 86 -12.94 -0.46 10.10
CA LYS A 86 -14.00 -0.14 11.06
C LYS A 86 -14.46 1.31 10.98
N LYS A 87 -13.53 2.28 11.00
CA LYS A 87 -13.88 3.72 10.94
C LYS A 87 -14.52 4.13 9.62
N THR A 88 -14.24 3.38 8.56
CA THR A 88 -14.85 3.63 7.24
C THR A 88 -16.07 2.77 6.96
N GLY A 89 -16.53 1.97 7.93
CA GLY A 89 -17.70 1.10 7.79
C GLY A 89 -17.50 -0.06 6.80
N ARG A 90 -16.26 -0.40 6.46
CA ARG A 90 -15.94 -1.52 5.56
C ARG A 90 -15.88 -2.82 6.35
N THR A 91 -16.59 -3.82 5.85
CA THR A 91 -16.62 -5.16 6.46
C THR A 91 -15.82 -6.19 5.68
N HIS A 92 -15.57 -5.97 4.39
CA HIS A 92 -14.85 -6.93 3.54
C HIS A 92 -13.41 -6.47 3.24
N ILE A 93 -12.47 -7.41 3.24
CA ILE A 93 -11.08 -7.18 2.87
C ILE A 93 -10.51 -8.30 1.99
N GLY A 94 -9.81 -7.89 0.92
CA GLY A 94 -9.13 -8.81 0.02
C GLY A 94 -7.65 -8.99 0.38
N ILE A 95 -7.16 -10.22 0.31
CA ILE A 95 -5.74 -10.59 0.44
C ILE A 95 -5.25 -11.17 -0.89
N ALA A 96 -4.44 -10.41 -1.62
CA ALA A 96 -3.69 -10.93 -2.76
C ALA A 96 -2.29 -11.36 -2.31
N PHE A 97 -1.90 -12.60 -2.58
CA PHE A 97 -0.64 -13.15 -2.04
C PHE A 97 0.10 -14.06 -3.01
N CYS A 98 1.42 -14.16 -2.83
CA CYS A 98 2.24 -15.13 -3.55
C CYS A 98 2.07 -16.53 -2.95
N LYS A 99 2.18 -17.59 -3.78
CA LYS A 99 2.20 -18.99 -3.30
C LYS A 99 3.25 -19.23 -2.20
N SER A 100 4.40 -18.55 -2.26
CA SER A 100 5.46 -18.66 -1.24
C SER A 100 5.09 -18.01 0.10
N SER A 101 4.07 -17.16 0.14
CA SER A 101 3.63 -16.42 1.33
C SER A 101 2.26 -16.92 1.85
N SER A 102 1.94 -18.19 1.60
CA SER A 102 0.63 -18.76 1.94
C SER A 102 0.40 -18.86 3.45
N ALA A 103 1.46 -19.09 4.24
CA ALA A 103 1.36 -19.17 5.69
C ALA A 103 1.08 -17.79 6.30
N GLU A 104 1.75 -16.75 5.80
CA GLU A 104 1.55 -15.37 6.19
C GLU A 104 0.14 -14.89 5.79
N ALA A 105 -0.30 -15.21 4.57
CA ALA A 105 -1.65 -14.88 4.10
C ALA A 105 -2.71 -15.54 4.99
N LYS A 106 -2.54 -16.81 5.36
CA LYS A 106 -3.42 -17.48 6.31
C LYS A 106 -3.45 -16.77 7.67
N MET A 107 -2.28 -16.46 8.24
CA MET A 107 -2.21 -15.79 9.53
C MET A 107 -2.89 -14.41 9.51
N ILE A 108 -2.68 -13.64 8.44
CA ILE A 108 -3.33 -12.33 8.26
C ILE A 108 -4.84 -12.49 8.13
N GLY A 109 -5.31 -13.48 7.36
CA GLY A 109 -6.73 -13.80 7.24
C GLY A 109 -7.35 -14.15 8.58
N ASP A 110 -6.74 -15.06 9.34
CA ASP A 110 -7.21 -15.45 10.68
C ASP A 110 -7.27 -14.24 11.64
N ILE A 111 -6.32 -13.29 11.53
CA ILE A 111 -6.34 -12.04 12.29
C ILE A 111 -7.55 -11.18 11.88
N PHE A 112 -7.79 -10.98 10.59
CA PHE A 112 -8.91 -10.18 10.11
C PHE A 112 -10.27 -10.80 10.47
N ASP A 113 -10.41 -12.11 10.33
CA ASP A 113 -11.58 -12.87 10.78
C ASP A 113 -11.84 -12.64 12.28
N SER A 114 -10.78 -12.68 13.10
CA SER A 114 -10.89 -12.44 14.55
C SER A 114 -11.37 -11.03 14.92
N PHE A 115 -11.24 -10.07 13.99
CA PHE A 115 -11.76 -8.71 14.14
C PHE A 115 -13.14 -8.50 13.51
N GLY A 116 -13.75 -9.57 12.97
CA GLY A 116 -15.08 -9.56 12.36
C GLY A 116 -15.12 -8.98 10.95
N LEU A 117 -14.01 -9.06 10.21
CA LEU A 117 -13.98 -8.73 8.79
C LEU A 117 -14.24 -10.00 7.96
N ASP A 118 -14.94 -9.85 6.85
CA ASP A 118 -15.11 -10.87 5.83
C ASP A 118 -13.87 -10.88 4.92
N VAL A 119 -13.20 -12.03 4.79
CA VAL A 119 -11.91 -12.13 4.08
C VAL A 119 -12.04 -12.95 2.79
N ASP A 120 -11.68 -12.31 1.67
CA ASP A 120 -11.41 -13.00 0.40
C ASP A 120 -9.90 -13.10 0.17
N ALA A 121 -9.37 -14.30 -0.09
CA ALA A 121 -7.94 -14.49 -0.31
C ALA A 121 -7.66 -15.16 -1.68
N VAL A 122 -6.80 -14.53 -2.48
CA VAL A 122 -6.48 -14.95 -3.85
C VAL A 122 -4.97 -15.06 -4.03
N LEU A 123 -4.52 -16.19 -4.58
CA LEU A 123 -3.10 -16.48 -4.77
C LEU A 123 -2.62 -16.14 -6.20
N CYS A 124 -1.36 -15.76 -6.36
CA CYS A 124 -0.79 -15.26 -7.63
C CYS A 124 -0.80 -16.24 -8.83
N LYS A 125 -1.18 -17.50 -8.62
CA LYS A 125 -1.26 -18.56 -9.65
C LYS A 125 -2.71 -18.96 -9.96
N CYS A 126 -3.70 -18.20 -9.46
CA CYS A 126 -5.09 -18.40 -9.86
C CYS A 126 -5.21 -18.38 -11.39
N GLY A 127 -6.07 -19.24 -11.92
CA GLY A 127 -6.18 -19.52 -13.36
C GLY A 127 -5.20 -20.58 -13.88
N GLY A 128 -4.12 -20.91 -13.17
CA GLY A 128 -3.30 -22.09 -13.48
C GLY A 128 -2.60 -22.07 -14.84
N ILE A 129 -2.37 -20.89 -15.43
CA ILE A 129 -1.72 -20.76 -16.74
C ILE A 129 -0.25 -21.19 -16.61
N SER A 130 0.22 -22.13 -17.44
CA SER A 130 1.61 -22.57 -17.38
C SER A 130 2.58 -21.46 -17.80
N LYS A 131 3.82 -21.55 -17.29
CA LYS A 131 4.92 -20.68 -17.73
C LYS A 131 5.13 -20.71 -19.25
N ASN A 132 5.01 -21.86 -19.89
CA ASN A 132 5.23 -21.97 -21.34
C ASN A 132 4.14 -21.29 -22.15
N GLU A 133 2.89 -21.37 -21.71
CA GLU A 133 1.77 -20.71 -22.38
C GLU A 133 1.97 -19.18 -22.45
N VAL A 134 2.65 -18.60 -21.46
CA VAL A 134 3.00 -17.17 -21.44
C VAL A 134 4.40 -16.88 -22.02
N GLY A 135 5.01 -17.86 -22.68
CA GLY A 135 6.29 -17.71 -23.39
C GLY A 135 7.53 -17.78 -22.50
N ILE A 136 7.44 -18.22 -21.24
CA ILE A 136 8.61 -18.41 -20.38
C ILE A 136 9.30 -19.74 -20.76
N PRO A 137 10.61 -19.73 -21.09
CA PRO A 137 11.34 -20.94 -21.46
C PRO A 137 11.43 -21.97 -20.32
N GLU A 138 11.61 -23.24 -20.69
CA GLU A 138 11.65 -24.39 -19.76
C GLU A 138 12.77 -24.26 -18.72
N GLU A 139 13.92 -23.72 -19.10
CA GLU A 139 15.08 -23.53 -18.21
C GLU A 139 14.83 -22.52 -17.08
N TYR A 140 13.80 -21.69 -17.20
CA TYR A 140 13.37 -20.74 -16.17
C TYR A 140 12.24 -21.29 -15.27
N LYS A 141 11.90 -22.58 -15.39
CA LYS A 141 11.01 -23.26 -14.44
C LYS A 141 11.80 -23.67 -13.20
N VAL A 142 11.27 -23.33 -12.03
CA VAL A 142 11.89 -23.68 -10.74
C VAL A 142 11.81 -25.18 -10.48
N ARG A 143 10.73 -25.83 -10.94
CA ARG A 143 10.52 -27.28 -10.86
C ARG A 143 11.30 -28.09 -11.89
N GLY A 144 12.05 -27.42 -12.77
CA GLY A 144 12.82 -28.05 -13.85
C GLY A 144 12.04 -28.20 -15.16
N ALA A 145 12.79 -28.43 -16.23
CA ALA A 145 12.27 -28.59 -17.58
C ALA A 145 11.35 -29.83 -17.68
N GLY A 146 10.27 -29.71 -18.46
CA GLY A 146 9.26 -30.75 -18.67
C GLY A 146 8.19 -30.83 -17.56
N ALA A 147 8.38 -30.17 -16.43
CA ALA A 147 7.37 -30.11 -15.37
C ALA A 147 6.33 -29.01 -15.66
N PHE A 148 5.07 -29.25 -15.29
CA PHE A 148 4.10 -28.16 -15.20
C PHE A 148 4.47 -27.19 -14.07
N GLU A 149 4.54 -25.91 -14.38
CA GLU A 149 4.71 -24.84 -13.40
C GLU A 149 3.86 -23.64 -13.80
N ALA A 150 2.90 -23.28 -12.95
CA ALA A 150 2.02 -22.14 -13.21
C ALA A 150 2.81 -20.82 -13.16
N SER A 151 2.53 -19.92 -14.09
CA SER A 151 3.06 -18.56 -14.11
C SER A 151 2.37 -17.67 -13.08
N CYS A 152 3.06 -16.62 -12.63
CA CYS A 152 2.37 -15.54 -11.93
C CYS A 152 1.48 -14.84 -12.96
N ASN A 153 0.21 -14.66 -12.64
CA ASN A 153 -0.74 -14.06 -13.57
C ASN A 153 -1.13 -12.67 -13.07
N PRO A 154 -0.67 -11.57 -13.72
CA PRO A 154 -1.01 -10.22 -13.30
C PRO A 154 -2.39 -9.77 -13.80
N VAL A 155 -3.10 -10.59 -14.58
CA VAL A 155 -4.41 -10.27 -15.17
C VAL A 155 -5.56 -10.80 -14.31
N THR A 156 -5.39 -11.97 -13.68
CA THR A 156 -6.34 -12.60 -12.75
C THR A 156 -6.02 -12.25 -11.31
#